data_AF-A0A6V8P4L3-F1
#
_entry.id   AF-A0A6V8P4L3-F1
#
_cell.length_a   1.000
_cell.length_b   1.000
_cell.length_c   1.000
_cell.angle_alpha   90.00
_cell.angle_beta   90.00
_cell.angle_gamma   90.00
#
_symmetry.space_group_name_H-M   'P 1'
#
loop_
_entity.id
_entity.type
_entity.pdbx_description
1 polymer ?
#
loop_
_entity_poly.entity_id
_entity_poly.type
_entity_poly.pdbx_seq_one_letter_code
_entity_poly.pdbx_strand_id
1 'polypeptide(L)'
;MLTCTPRSSSPWLAQNIRTGSDAALRERLKAEGRFTPADIYIAVDAGNLWLAAQDGLLQPVESEILEQNIPANLRDPQNRWFGLTQRVRTIMYHPERVSPEELSTYEALADPQWRGRLILRPATHSYTQSLVASLIAAHDEAGAEEIIRGWLANEPTLIDRTKLTKTTMDPISTPFLAIF
;
A
#
# COMPACT_ATOMS: atom_id res chain seq x y z
N MET A 1 -4.51 2.95 15.98
CA MET A 1 -5.91 3.08 16.46
C MET A 1 -6.07 4.45 17.10
N LEU A 2 -7.12 5.21 16.78
CA LEU A 2 -7.43 6.45 17.50
C LEU A 2 -8.04 6.10 18.86
N THR A 3 -7.54 6.78 19.89
CA THR A 3 -8.17 6.99 21.20
C THR A 3 -8.01 8.47 21.55
N CYS A 4 -7.99 8.84 22.83
CA CYS A 4 -8.42 10.17 23.29
C CYS A 4 -7.56 10.88 24.37
N THR A 5 -6.96 12.06 24.08
CA THR A 5 -6.68 13.25 24.97
C THR A 5 -6.28 14.56 24.21
N PRO A 6 -6.80 15.77 24.53
CA PRO A 6 -7.23 16.76 23.50
C PRO A 6 -6.25 17.89 23.11
N ARG A 7 -6.28 18.29 21.82
CA ARG A 7 -5.98 19.68 21.36
C ARG A 7 -6.53 20.00 19.94
N SER A 8 -7.85 19.97 19.75
CA SER A 8 -8.52 20.59 18.59
C SER A 8 -10.01 20.81 18.88
N SER A 9 -10.52 22.02 18.59
CA SER A 9 -11.92 22.55 18.52
C SER A 9 -13.10 21.98 19.33
N SER A 10 -13.10 20.72 19.77
CA SER A 10 -14.09 20.10 20.66
C SER A 10 -13.43 19.76 21.99
N PRO A 11 -13.60 20.57 23.06
CA PRO A 11 -12.80 20.46 24.29
C PRO A 11 -13.00 19.15 25.08
N TRP A 12 -14.06 18.40 24.76
CA TRP A 12 -14.37 17.08 25.33
C TRP A 12 -13.84 15.92 24.48
N LEU A 13 -13.59 16.10 23.18
CA LEU A 13 -12.94 15.09 22.35
C LEU A 13 -11.41 15.22 22.46
N ALA A 14 -10.98 14.76 23.62
CA ALA A 14 -9.74 14.06 23.80
C ALA A 14 -9.26 13.33 22.49
N GLN A 15 -8.09 13.68 21.92
CA GLN A 15 -7.35 13.15 20.72
C GLN A 15 -5.98 12.44 20.93
N ASN A 16 -5.91 11.13 21.25
CA ASN A 16 -4.65 10.39 21.52
C ASN A 16 -4.34 9.30 20.47
N ILE A 17 -3.06 9.11 20.15
CA ILE A 17 -2.61 8.39 18.95
C ILE A 17 -1.53 7.38 19.29
N ARG A 18 -1.77 6.11 18.94
CA ARG A 18 -0.74 5.05 18.93
C ARG A 18 -0.36 4.71 17.49
N THR A 19 0.91 4.90 17.16
CA THR A 19 1.52 4.58 15.85
C THR A 19 2.34 3.28 15.92
N GLY A 20 2.54 2.66 14.77
CA GLY A 20 3.24 1.38 14.59
C GLY A 20 3.08 0.91 13.15
N SER A 21 3.68 -0.23 12.79
CA SER A 21 3.38 -0.89 11.51
C SER A 21 1.98 -1.51 11.55
N ASP A 22 1.30 -1.59 10.40
CA ASP A 22 -0.05 -2.18 10.29
C ASP A 22 -0.09 -3.59 10.90
N ALA A 23 0.94 -4.43 10.65
CA ALA A 23 1.06 -5.76 11.24
C ALA A 23 1.18 -5.73 12.78
N ALA A 24 2.05 -4.89 13.34
CA ALA A 24 2.23 -4.80 14.80
C ALA A 24 0.99 -4.24 15.51
N LEU A 25 0.28 -3.30 14.87
CA LEU A 25 -0.99 -2.79 15.39
C LEU A 25 -2.10 -3.85 15.32
N ARG A 26 -2.21 -4.60 14.22
CA ARG A 26 -3.20 -5.70 14.08
C ARG A 26 -3.01 -6.81 15.12
N GLU A 27 -1.77 -7.28 15.30
CA GLU A 27 -1.47 -8.30 16.32
C GLU A 27 -1.67 -7.77 17.75
N ARG A 28 -1.43 -6.48 17.99
CA ARG A 28 -1.80 -5.84 19.26
C ARG A 28 -3.31 -5.87 19.50
N LEU A 29 -4.15 -5.60 18.50
CA LEU A 29 -5.62 -5.67 18.67
C LEU A 29 -6.10 -7.08 18.97
N LYS A 30 -5.50 -8.11 18.35
CA LYS A 30 -5.75 -9.52 18.70
C LYS A 30 -5.40 -9.81 20.16
N ALA A 31 -4.22 -9.36 20.60
CA ALA A 31 -3.73 -9.61 21.96
C ALA A 31 -4.53 -8.85 23.03
N GLU A 32 -5.00 -7.63 22.74
CA GLU A 32 -5.86 -6.85 23.63
C GLU A 32 -7.32 -7.34 23.61
N GLY A 33 -7.82 -7.82 22.46
CA GLY A 33 -9.15 -8.38 22.27
C GLY A 33 -10.25 -7.45 22.78
N ARG A 34 -11.23 -8.00 23.52
CA ARG A 34 -12.32 -7.22 24.15
C ARG A 34 -11.86 -6.16 25.18
N PHE A 35 -10.58 -6.16 25.56
CA PHE A 35 -9.99 -5.20 26.47
C PHE A 35 -9.15 -4.15 25.73
N THR A 36 -9.17 -4.14 24.39
CA THR A 36 -8.53 -3.07 23.63
C THR A 36 -9.18 -1.74 23.99
N PRO A 37 -8.39 -0.71 24.36
CA PRO A 37 -8.92 0.59 24.74
C PRO A 37 -9.33 1.42 23.52
N ALA A 38 -9.47 0.79 22.34
CA ALA A 38 -9.03 1.38 21.08
C ALA A 38 -10.18 1.47 20.08
N ASP A 39 -10.48 2.68 19.58
CA ASP A 39 -11.76 2.95 18.92
C ASP A 39 -11.71 2.84 17.38
N ILE A 40 -10.72 3.46 16.72
CA ILE A 40 -10.69 3.58 15.24
C ILE A 40 -9.37 3.04 14.66
N TYR A 41 -9.39 1.88 14.01
CA TYR A 41 -8.22 1.36 13.29
C TYR A 41 -7.98 2.15 12.00
N ILE A 42 -6.75 2.63 11.80
CA ILE A 42 -6.31 3.30 10.57
C ILE A 42 -5.09 2.53 10.08
N ALA A 43 -5.15 2.05 8.84
CA ALA A 43 -4.10 1.33 8.15
C ALA A 43 -3.73 2.03 6.83
N VAL A 44 -2.58 1.67 6.25
CA VAL A 44 -2.01 2.40 5.11
C VAL A 44 -2.42 1.81 3.76
N ASP A 45 -3.13 0.68 3.75
CA ASP A 45 -3.58 -0.06 2.54
C ASP A 45 -4.90 -0.84 2.78
N ALA A 46 -5.69 -1.06 1.72
CA ALA A 46 -6.95 -1.79 1.78
C ALA A 46 -6.77 -3.28 2.14
N GLY A 47 -5.67 -3.93 1.73
CA GLY A 47 -5.35 -5.30 2.11
C GLY A 47 -5.19 -5.47 3.63
N ASN A 48 -4.63 -4.48 4.32
CA ASN A 48 -4.51 -4.49 5.78
C ASN A 48 -5.85 -4.27 6.49
N LEU A 49 -6.77 -3.51 5.89
CA LEU A 49 -8.16 -3.38 6.37
C LEU A 49 -8.95 -4.68 6.18
N TRP A 50 -8.81 -5.32 5.00
CA TRP A 50 -9.39 -6.62 4.72
C TRP A 50 -8.89 -7.69 5.69
N LEU A 51 -7.58 -7.77 5.92
CA LEU A 51 -6.99 -8.71 6.90
C LEU A 51 -7.54 -8.50 8.32
N ALA A 52 -7.66 -7.24 8.78
CA ALA A 52 -8.26 -6.94 10.08
C ALA A 52 -9.76 -7.31 10.15
N ALA A 53 -10.47 -7.20 9.02
CA ALA A 53 -11.87 -7.62 8.90
C ALA A 53 -12.03 -9.15 8.92
N GLN A 54 -11.10 -9.90 8.32
CA GLN A 54 -11.05 -11.37 8.37
C GLN A 54 -10.68 -11.88 9.77
N ASP A 55 -9.78 -11.19 10.47
CA ASP A 55 -9.42 -11.48 11.86
C ASP A 55 -10.55 -11.17 12.88
N GLY A 56 -11.70 -10.62 12.42
CA GLY A 56 -12.82 -10.24 13.30
C GLY A 56 -12.55 -9.02 14.19
N LEU A 57 -11.56 -8.19 13.85
CA LEU A 57 -11.14 -7.03 14.65
C LEU A 57 -11.96 -5.76 14.38
N LEU A 58 -12.81 -5.79 13.35
CA LEU A 58 -13.60 -4.64 12.88
C LEU A 58 -15.09 -4.96 12.98
N GLN A 59 -15.88 -3.99 13.44
CA GLN A 59 -17.34 -4.05 13.52
C GLN A 59 -17.97 -3.26 12.35
N PRO A 60 -19.17 -3.62 11.87
CA PRO A 60 -19.89 -2.83 10.88
C PRO A 60 -20.27 -1.46 11.44
N VAL A 61 -20.24 -0.43 10.59
CA VAL A 61 -20.71 0.93 10.91
C VAL A 61 -21.73 1.37 9.88
N GLU A 62 -22.98 1.54 10.29
CA GLU A 62 -24.04 2.11 9.45
C GLU A 62 -23.99 3.64 9.54
N SER A 63 -23.83 4.32 8.40
CA SER A 63 -23.79 5.77 8.34
C SER A 63 -24.10 6.29 6.94
N GLU A 64 -25.22 7.00 6.79
CA GLU A 64 -25.59 7.66 5.54
C GLU A 64 -24.48 8.59 5.03
N ILE A 65 -23.76 9.27 5.93
CA ILE A 65 -22.64 10.16 5.58
C ILE A 65 -21.50 9.36 4.94
N LEU A 66 -21.15 8.19 5.47
CA LEU A 66 -20.10 7.35 4.87
C LEU A 66 -20.57 6.75 3.54
N GLU A 67 -21.82 6.29 3.45
CA GLU A 67 -22.34 5.67 2.23
C GLU A 67 -22.54 6.66 1.07
N GLN A 68 -22.88 7.92 1.37
CA GLN A 68 -23.01 8.99 0.36
C GLN A 68 -21.65 9.51 -0.11
N ASN A 69 -20.65 9.63 0.79
CA ASN A 69 -19.36 10.24 0.46
C ASN A 69 -18.30 9.23 -0.01
N ILE A 70 -18.46 7.93 0.28
CA ILE A 70 -17.45 6.90 -0.02
C ILE A 70 -18.02 5.90 -1.04
N PRO A 71 -17.53 5.92 -2.30
CA PRO A 71 -17.95 4.99 -3.35
C PRO A 71 -17.90 3.53 -2.90
N ALA A 72 -18.86 2.73 -3.38
CA ALA A 72 -19.01 1.33 -2.97
C ALA A 72 -17.76 0.45 -3.22
N ASN A 73 -16.96 0.78 -4.23
CA ASN A 73 -15.68 0.11 -4.54
C ASN A 73 -14.51 0.53 -3.62
N LEU A 74 -14.73 1.47 -2.69
CA LEU A 74 -13.74 1.98 -1.73
C LEU A 74 -14.14 1.73 -0.27
N ARG A 75 -15.14 0.88 -0.03
CA ARG A 75 -15.57 0.46 1.30
C ARG A 75 -15.88 -1.03 1.34
N ASP A 76 -15.88 -1.61 2.53
CA ASP A 76 -16.26 -3.00 2.76
C ASP A 76 -17.74 -3.23 2.40
N PRO A 77 -18.10 -4.30 1.67
CA PRO A 77 -19.51 -4.64 1.42
C PRO A 77 -20.30 -4.97 2.70
N GLN A 78 -19.61 -5.30 3.81
CA GLN A 78 -20.21 -5.46 5.14
C GLN A 78 -19.99 -4.23 6.05
N ASN A 79 -19.64 -3.07 5.48
CA ASN A 79 -19.47 -1.79 6.18
C ASN A 79 -18.46 -1.83 7.38
N ARG A 80 -17.51 -2.77 7.41
CA ARG A 80 -16.49 -2.87 8.49
C ARG A 80 -15.30 -1.92 8.34
N TRP A 81 -15.05 -1.40 7.13
CA TRP A 81 -13.97 -0.45 6.85
C TRP A 81 -14.30 0.45 5.66
N PHE A 82 -13.68 1.63 5.62
CA PHE A 82 -13.96 2.68 4.64
C PHE A 82 -12.66 3.36 4.19
N GLY A 83 -12.50 3.55 2.89
CA GLY A 83 -11.34 4.21 2.28
C GLY A 83 -11.42 5.73 2.40
N LEU A 84 -10.52 6.32 3.20
CA LEU A 84 -10.46 7.77 3.41
C LEU A 84 -9.61 8.51 2.36
N THR A 85 -8.63 7.82 1.76
CA THR A 85 -7.72 8.38 0.76
C THR A 85 -7.35 7.32 -0.28
N GLN A 86 -7.34 7.69 -1.55
CA GLN A 86 -6.75 6.86 -2.61
C GLN A 86 -5.29 7.25 -2.84
N ARG A 87 -4.49 6.30 -3.31
CA ARG A 87 -3.13 6.56 -3.83
C ARG A 87 -2.98 5.84 -5.15
N VAL A 88 -2.53 6.56 -6.18
CA VAL A 88 -2.14 5.97 -7.45
C VAL A 88 -0.67 5.59 -7.35
N ARG A 89 -0.37 4.31 -7.47
CA ARG A 89 0.97 3.79 -7.71
C ARG A 89 1.31 4.12 -9.16
N THR A 90 2.44 4.76 -9.42
CA THR A 90 2.87 5.10 -10.78
C THR A 90 4.27 4.61 -11.04
N ILE A 91 4.59 4.42 -12.31
CA ILE A 91 5.95 4.21 -12.78
C ILE A 91 6.66 5.58 -12.70
N MET A 92 7.73 5.67 -11.91
CA MET A 92 8.59 6.85 -11.84
C MET A 92 9.88 6.59 -12.62
N TYR A 93 10.29 7.52 -13.48
CA TYR A 93 11.45 7.36 -14.36
C TYR A 93 12.39 8.57 -14.34
N HIS A 94 13.64 8.34 -14.75
CA HIS A 94 14.61 9.42 -14.94
C HIS A 94 14.47 10.04 -16.34
N PRO A 95 14.05 11.31 -16.49
CA PRO A 95 13.62 11.86 -17.79
C PRO A 95 14.75 12.01 -18.82
N GLU A 96 16.02 12.07 -18.39
CA GLU A 96 17.17 12.07 -19.31
C GLU A 96 17.57 10.67 -19.82
N ARG A 97 16.90 9.59 -19.38
CA ARG A 97 17.34 8.18 -19.58
C ARG A 97 16.22 7.20 -19.96
N VAL A 98 14.98 7.68 -19.90
CA VAL A 98 13.77 6.96 -20.28
C VAL A 98 12.82 8.00 -20.87
N SER A 99 12.42 7.80 -22.12
CA SER A 99 11.40 8.60 -22.79
C SER A 99 10.01 8.17 -22.30
N PRO A 100 9.02 9.08 -22.15
CA PRO A 100 7.65 8.70 -21.80
C PRO A 100 7.05 7.63 -22.74
N GLU A 101 7.47 7.63 -24.01
CA GLU A 101 7.01 6.73 -25.07
C GLU A 101 7.58 5.31 -24.95
N GLU A 102 8.65 5.08 -24.17
CA GLU A 102 9.10 3.73 -23.80
C GLU A 102 8.17 3.09 -22.77
N LEU A 103 7.37 3.89 -22.04
CA LEU A 103 6.55 3.43 -20.92
C LEU A 103 5.10 3.20 -21.33
N SER A 104 4.52 2.11 -20.84
CA SER A 104 3.12 1.78 -21.07
C SER A 104 2.47 1.22 -19.80
N THR A 105 2.64 -0.07 -19.54
CA THR A 105 1.97 -0.79 -18.44
C THR A 105 2.97 -1.39 -17.45
N TYR A 106 2.51 -1.94 -16.33
CA TYR A 106 3.39 -2.62 -15.38
C TYR A 106 3.94 -3.93 -15.96
N GLU A 107 3.13 -4.62 -16.76
CA GLU A 107 3.45 -5.87 -17.44
C GLU A 107 4.58 -5.66 -18.44
N ALA A 108 4.60 -4.53 -19.16
CA ALA A 108 5.68 -4.16 -20.08
C ALA A 108 7.05 -4.03 -19.40
N LEU A 109 7.12 -3.93 -18.07
CA LEU A 109 8.38 -3.90 -17.31
C LEU A 109 9.04 -5.29 -17.18
N ALA A 110 8.37 -6.34 -17.66
CA ALA A 110 8.94 -7.66 -17.88
C ALA A 110 9.81 -7.75 -19.15
N ASP A 111 9.73 -6.78 -20.06
CA ASP A 111 10.52 -6.77 -21.31
C ASP A 111 12.04 -6.70 -21.00
N PRO A 112 12.89 -7.52 -21.64
CA PRO A 112 14.35 -7.48 -21.50
C PRO A 112 15.01 -6.10 -21.67
N GLN A 113 14.37 -5.14 -22.34
CA GLN A 113 14.85 -3.76 -22.45
C GLN A 113 15.00 -3.03 -21.09
N TRP A 114 14.40 -3.57 -20.02
CA TRP A 114 14.47 -3.05 -18.66
C TRP A 114 15.52 -3.73 -17.77
N ARG A 115 16.30 -4.70 -18.30
CA ARG A 115 17.32 -5.40 -17.51
C ARG A 115 18.33 -4.43 -16.89
N GLY A 116 18.52 -4.53 -15.57
CA GLY A 116 19.37 -3.65 -14.79
C GLY A 116 18.88 -2.19 -14.67
N ARG A 117 17.68 -1.86 -15.19
CA ARG A 117 17.07 -0.51 -15.15
C ARG A 117 15.97 -0.38 -14.08
N LEU A 118 15.54 -1.47 -13.44
CA LEU A 118 14.44 -1.48 -12.46
C LEU A 118 14.88 -1.27 -11.00
N ILE A 119 14.05 -0.53 -10.25
CA ILE A 119 14.07 -0.37 -8.79
C ILE A 119 12.70 -0.81 -8.26
N LEU A 120 12.68 -1.77 -7.33
CA LEU A 120 11.45 -2.27 -6.72
C LEU A 120 11.52 -2.23 -5.19
N ARG A 121 10.36 -2.17 -4.55
CA ARG A 121 10.22 -2.38 -3.10
C ARG A 121 10.23 -3.90 -2.78
N PRO A 122 10.89 -4.36 -1.70
CA PRO A 122 10.84 -5.76 -1.30
C PRO A 122 9.40 -6.31 -1.16
N ALA A 123 9.21 -7.59 -1.48
CA ALA A 123 7.91 -8.27 -1.43
C ALA A 123 7.29 -8.35 -0.01
N THR A 124 8.07 -8.07 1.03
CA THR A 124 7.61 -7.96 2.42
C THR A 124 6.80 -6.68 2.68
N HIS A 125 6.84 -5.69 1.78
CA HIS A 125 6.09 -4.45 1.96
C HIS A 125 4.65 -4.59 1.43
N SER A 126 3.67 -4.12 2.22
CA SER A 126 2.23 -4.20 1.88
C SER A 126 1.93 -3.62 0.50
N TYR A 127 2.56 -2.50 0.14
CA TYR A 127 2.48 -1.88 -1.19
C TYR A 127 2.80 -2.84 -2.35
N THR A 128 3.85 -3.65 -2.22
CA THR A 128 4.23 -4.64 -3.23
C THR A 128 3.19 -5.76 -3.27
N GLN A 129 2.70 -6.20 -2.10
CA GLN A 129 1.66 -7.24 -1.99
C GLN A 129 0.35 -6.80 -2.64
N SER A 130 -0.09 -5.55 -2.43
CA SER A 130 -1.32 -5.02 -3.01
C SER A 130 -1.19 -4.72 -4.51
N LEU A 131 0.02 -4.39 -5.00
CA LEU A 131 0.28 -4.37 -6.45
C LEU A 131 0.17 -5.78 -7.05
N VAL A 132 0.82 -6.78 -6.45
CA VAL A 132 0.74 -8.18 -6.90
C VAL A 132 -0.71 -8.70 -6.85
N ALA A 133 -1.46 -8.39 -5.80
CA ALA A 133 -2.88 -8.73 -5.70
C ALA A 133 -3.72 -8.07 -6.82
N SER A 134 -3.39 -6.85 -7.23
CA SER A 134 -4.04 -6.20 -8.38
C SER A 134 -3.69 -6.84 -9.73
N LEU A 135 -2.45 -7.37 -9.89
CA LEU A 135 -2.07 -8.16 -11.06
C LEU A 135 -2.81 -9.51 -11.08
N ILE A 136 -2.91 -10.21 -9.95
CA ILE A 136 -3.66 -11.47 -9.84
C ILE A 136 -5.15 -11.24 -10.16
N ALA A 137 -5.73 -10.12 -9.71
CA ALA A 137 -7.11 -9.77 -10.02
C ALA A 137 -7.34 -9.41 -11.51
N ALA A 138 -6.30 -9.00 -12.24
CA ALA A 138 -6.38 -8.62 -13.66
C ALA A 138 -6.00 -9.76 -14.63
N HIS A 139 -5.04 -10.61 -14.24
CA HIS A 139 -4.36 -11.59 -15.12
C HIS A 139 -4.35 -13.02 -14.59
N ASP A 140 -5.09 -13.31 -13.52
CA ASP A 140 -4.99 -14.54 -12.73
C ASP A 140 -3.61 -14.78 -12.06
N GLU A 141 -3.51 -15.85 -11.28
CA GLU A 141 -2.30 -16.17 -10.51
C GLU A 141 -1.11 -16.55 -11.41
N ALA A 142 -1.35 -17.27 -12.51
CA ALA A 142 -0.31 -17.70 -13.44
C ALA A 142 0.19 -16.52 -14.31
N GLY A 143 -0.72 -15.68 -14.80
CA GLY A 143 -0.34 -14.47 -15.53
C GLY A 143 0.43 -13.48 -14.65
N ALA A 144 0.00 -13.27 -13.41
CA ALA A 144 0.73 -12.46 -12.44
C ALA A 144 2.12 -13.04 -12.10
N GLU A 145 2.24 -14.38 -11.96
CA GLU A 145 3.52 -15.05 -11.75
C GLU A 145 4.48 -14.83 -12.93
N GLU A 146 4.00 -14.95 -14.18
CA GLU A 146 4.81 -14.71 -15.38
C GLU A 146 5.35 -13.27 -15.42
N ILE A 147 4.49 -12.28 -15.18
CA ILE A 147 4.87 -10.85 -15.12
C ILE A 147 5.97 -10.62 -14.07
N ILE A 148 5.78 -11.14 -12.85
CA ILE A 148 6.73 -10.97 -11.75
C ILE A 148 8.05 -11.70 -12.04
N ARG A 149 8.01 -12.88 -12.66
CA ARG A 149 9.22 -13.59 -13.11
C ARG A 149 9.99 -12.78 -14.15
N GLY A 150 9.29 -12.13 -15.08
CA GLY A 150 9.90 -11.19 -16.03
C GLY A 150 10.57 -10.01 -15.34
N TRP A 151 9.91 -9.36 -14.37
CA TRP A 151 10.52 -8.29 -13.58
C TRP A 151 11.78 -8.73 -12.84
N LEU A 152 11.79 -9.96 -12.29
CA LEU A 152 12.96 -10.52 -11.60
C LEU A 152 14.08 -10.93 -12.56
N ALA A 153 13.75 -11.43 -13.76
CA ALA A 153 14.70 -11.71 -14.83
C ALA A 153 15.42 -10.44 -15.35
N ASN A 154 14.81 -9.28 -15.12
CA ASN A 154 15.40 -7.96 -15.35
C ASN A 154 16.33 -7.46 -14.23
N GLU A 155 16.71 -8.30 -13.26
CA GLU A 155 17.72 -8.01 -12.22
C GLU A 155 17.45 -6.69 -11.46
N PRO A 156 16.28 -6.52 -10.84
CA PRO A 156 15.86 -5.26 -10.22
C PRO A 156 16.64 -4.99 -8.93
N THR A 157 17.02 -3.72 -8.72
CA THR A 157 17.58 -3.30 -7.43
C THR A 157 16.45 -3.15 -6.40
N LEU A 158 16.54 -3.89 -5.29
CA LEU A 158 15.54 -3.84 -4.22
C LEU A 158 15.92 -2.78 -3.17
N ILE A 159 15.01 -1.83 -2.91
CA ILE A 159 15.24 -0.72 -1.97
C ILE A 159 14.15 -0.67 -0.90
N ASP A 160 14.55 -0.87 0.37
CA ASP A 160 13.63 -0.79 1.52
C ASP A 160 13.48 0.63 2.11
N ARG A 161 14.20 1.62 1.58
CA ARG A 161 14.13 3.00 2.07
C ARG A 161 13.05 3.80 1.36
N THR A 162 12.17 4.45 2.13
CA THR A 162 11.12 5.37 1.64
C THR A 162 11.66 6.71 1.12
N LYS A 163 12.98 6.96 1.22
CA LYS A 163 13.65 8.11 0.63
C LYS A 163 14.72 7.65 -0.35
N LEU A 164 14.50 7.92 -1.63
CA LEU A 164 15.58 8.01 -2.61
C LEU A 164 16.42 9.25 -2.27
N THR A 165 17.52 9.07 -1.55
CA THR A 165 18.51 10.14 -1.40
C THR A 165 19.35 10.24 -2.66
N LYS A 166 19.90 11.42 -2.98
CA LYS A 166 20.90 11.56 -4.08
C LYS A 166 22.05 10.55 -3.97
N THR A 167 22.43 10.16 -2.75
CA THR A 167 23.44 9.14 -2.45
C THR A 167 23.05 7.71 -2.88
N THR A 168 21.76 7.45 -3.13
CA THR A 168 21.24 6.20 -3.69
C THR A 168 21.02 6.29 -5.20
N MET A 169 21.17 7.50 -5.78
CA MET A 169 21.10 7.82 -7.20
C MET A 169 22.47 8.28 -7.68
N ASP A 170 23.45 7.38 -7.61
CA ASP A 170 24.77 7.59 -8.20
C ASP A 170 24.61 7.70 -9.73
N PRO A 171 25.03 8.81 -10.38
CA PRO A 171 24.61 9.14 -11.74
C PRO A 171 25.19 8.20 -12.82
N ILE A 172 26.09 7.28 -12.47
CA ILE A 172 26.79 6.41 -13.43
C ILE A 172 26.27 4.96 -13.39
N SER A 173 25.64 4.51 -12.30
CA SER A 173 25.37 3.07 -12.05
C SER A 173 23.96 2.74 -11.55
N THR A 174 23.13 3.73 -11.18
CA THR A 174 21.83 3.45 -10.54
C THR A 174 20.73 3.19 -11.57
N PRO A 175 19.91 2.11 -11.45
CA PRO A 175 18.72 1.91 -12.28
C PRO A 175 17.75 3.11 -12.32
N PHE A 176 17.02 3.23 -13.43
CA PHE A 176 16.35 4.47 -13.85
C PHE A 176 14.82 4.47 -13.72
N LEU A 177 14.22 3.34 -13.37
CA LEU A 177 12.79 3.15 -13.28
C LEU A 177 12.39 2.60 -11.91
N ALA A 178 11.39 3.19 -11.25
CA ALA A 178 10.96 2.77 -9.92
C ALA A 178 9.43 2.58 -9.82
N ILE A 179 9.01 1.52 -9.14
CA ILE A 179 7.61 1.27 -8.76
C ILE A 179 7.48 1.40 -7.23
N PHE A 180 6.61 2.30 -6.76
CA PHE A 180 6.46 2.68 -5.32
C PHE A 180 5.07 2.43 -4.75
#